data_AF-A0A2V8N8B1-F1
#
_entry.id   AF-A0A2V8N8B1-F1
#
_cell.length_a   1.000
_cell.length_b   1.000
_cell.length_c   1.000
_cell.angle_alpha   90.00
_cell.angle_beta   90.00
_cell.angle_gamma   90.00
#
_symmetry.space_group_name_H-M   'P 1'
#
loop_
_entity.id
_entity.type
_entity.pdbx_description
1 polymer ?
#
loop_
_entity_poly.entity_id
_entity_poly.type
_entity_poly.pdbx_seq_one_letter_code
_entity_poly.pdbx_strand_id
1 'polypeptide(L)'
;LKRPEILKAMSDVLAKLPPGDEVGIMAMNIGEGEKRIWLTHFSNDPSQIAAALARVPAFVEKPNNLPSEDEVKRSAEKAKQENKGKATVSVGTGPDPEPSDTKVAKAKKPDDNKPKPEDIVETETIRGKNGAVVTRTVLKDGSVNLKRVNGSGNVTIEFDDVYDMAAAVREATRAAAQERPNSQPAIIWLSDGIAPIFYEDRDATEQLLIHSNAIFNSLTVDLRTLFKFLLPFGKPVAGWMGVSLYGSAKRLAQNSGGEAVRVNRTSDYGAGLAKIIGNLTARYSLGFTLGEQEKDDGRLHELAIRVKALDAKGKTRKLEVSTRRGYFMPKDTSDETAANQLAP
;
A
#
# COMPACT_ATOMS: atom_id res chain seq x y z
N LEU A 1 8.47 -9.61 -12.98
CA LEU A 1 8.21 -10.85 -12.21
C LEU A 1 7.89 -12.09 -13.06
N LYS A 2 7.67 -11.97 -14.38
CA LYS A 2 7.52 -13.15 -15.26
C LYS A 2 8.79 -13.96 -15.51
N ARG A 3 9.95 -13.38 -15.21
CA ARG A 3 11.25 -13.97 -15.50
C ARG A 3 11.69 -14.88 -14.37
N PRO A 4 12.00 -16.16 -14.64
CA PRO A 4 12.37 -17.11 -13.58
C PRO A 4 13.68 -16.72 -12.89
N GLU A 5 14.62 -16.07 -13.59
CA GLU A 5 15.86 -15.60 -12.98
C GLU A 5 15.61 -14.57 -11.86
N ILE A 6 14.58 -13.72 -11.99
CA ILE A 6 14.22 -12.74 -10.97
C ILE A 6 13.70 -13.46 -9.72
N LEU A 7 12.77 -14.39 -9.91
CA LEU A 7 12.15 -15.14 -8.82
C LEU A 7 13.18 -16.00 -8.08
N LYS A 8 14.09 -16.63 -8.83
CA LYS A 8 15.21 -17.37 -8.25
C LYS A 8 16.11 -16.47 -7.43
N ALA A 9 16.52 -15.31 -7.95
CA ALA A 9 17.37 -14.38 -7.21
C ALA A 9 16.72 -13.87 -5.91
N MET A 10 15.40 -13.68 -5.90
CA MET A 10 14.67 -13.34 -4.67
C MET A 10 14.62 -14.54 -3.70
N SER A 11 14.29 -15.74 -4.20
CA SER A 11 14.25 -16.96 -3.40
C SER A 11 15.59 -17.26 -2.74
N ASP A 12 16.70 -17.10 -3.46
CA ASP A 12 18.07 -17.33 -2.96
C ASP A 12 18.45 -16.37 -1.83
N VAL A 13 17.84 -15.18 -1.79
CA VAL A 13 18.03 -14.21 -0.70
C VAL A 13 17.16 -14.58 0.50
N LEU A 14 15.89 -14.92 0.28
CA LEU A 14 14.97 -15.31 1.35
C LEU A 14 15.39 -16.61 2.04
N ALA A 15 16.01 -17.54 1.31
CA ALA A 15 16.55 -18.78 1.88
C ALA A 15 17.70 -18.57 2.89
N LYS A 16 18.24 -17.35 2.99
CA LYS A 16 19.31 -16.98 3.92
C LYS A 16 18.79 -16.28 5.17
N LEU A 17 17.48 -16.21 5.34
CA LEU A 17 16.89 -15.61 6.53
C LEU A 17 17.29 -16.42 7.78
N PRO A 18 17.54 -15.74 8.91
CA PRO A 18 17.71 -16.38 10.20
C PRO A 18 16.53 -17.30 10.56
N PRO A 19 16.73 -18.37 11.36
CA PRO A 19 15.67 -19.33 11.69
C PRO A 19 14.41 -18.74 12.36
N GLY A 20 14.54 -17.59 13.02
CA GLY A 20 13.42 -16.88 13.67
C GLY A 20 12.66 -15.92 12.75
N ASP A 21 13.15 -15.70 11.53
CA ASP A 21 12.53 -14.84 10.54
C ASP A 21 11.70 -15.68 9.56
N GLU A 22 10.53 -15.18 9.21
CA GLU A 22 9.59 -15.85 8.31
C GLU A 22 9.05 -14.90 7.25
N VAL A 23 8.55 -15.48 6.16
CA VAL A 23 8.06 -14.74 5.01
C VAL A 23 6.66 -15.19 4.67
N GLY A 24 5.74 -14.22 4.59
CA GLY A 24 4.48 -14.37 3.87
C GLY A 24 4.59 -13.74 2.48
N ILE A 25 3.96 -14.35 1.47
CA ILE A 25 3.92 -13.81 0.11
C ILE A 25 2.46 -13.65 -0.30
N MET A 26 2.05 -12.40 -0.49
CA MET A 26 0.74 -12.06 -1.04
C MET A 26 0.92 -11.57 -2.48
N ALA A 27 0.12 -12.12 -3.39
CA ALA A 27 0.01 -11.65 -4.75
C ALA A 27 -1.27 -10.84 -4.93
N MET A 28 -1.19 -9.80 -5.76
CA MET A 28 -2.33 -9.01 -6.21
C MET A 28 -2.51 -9.30 -7.70
N ASN A 29 -3.63 -9.93 -8.06
CA ASN A 29 -4.03 -10.10 -9.45
C ASN A 29 -4.59 -8.76 -9.96
N ILE A 30 -4.14 -8.29 -11.12
CA ILE A 30 -4.55 -7.03 -11.75
C ILE A 30 -5.47 -7.30 -12.97
N GLY A 31 -5.92 -8.55 -13.16
CA GLY A 31 -6.90 -8.90 -14.22
C GLY A 31 -8.35 -8.54 -13.87
N GLU A 32 -9.30 -8.91 -14.73
CA GLU A 32 -10.74 -8.57 -14.68
C GLU A 32 -11.54 -8.98 -13.42
N GLY A 33 -10.88 -9.48 -12.38
CA GLY A 33 -11.51 -9.72 -11.09
C GLY A 33 -10.47 -9.65 -10.00
N GLU A 34 -9.74 -8.53 -9.95
CA GLU A 34 -8.60 -8.23 -9.09
C GLU A 34 -8.74 -8.93 -7.71
N LYS A 35 -7.75 -9.74 -7.28
CA LYS A 35 -7.79 -10.46 -5.97
C LYS A 35 -6.47 -10.38 -5.23
N ARG A 36 -6.51 -10.24 -3.90
CA ARG A 36 -5.39 -10.52 -2.98
C ARG A 36 -5.41 -11.98 -2.60
N ILE A 37 -4.30 -12.66 -2.82
CA ILE A 37 -4.16 -14.09 -2.52
C ILE A 37 -2.84 -14.31 -1.83
N TRP A 38 -2.89 -14.90 -0.63
CA TRP A 38 -1.71 -15.44 0.03
C TRP A 38 -1.20 -16.66 -0.75
N LEU A 39 -0.04 -16.54 -1.37
CA LEU A 39 0.65 -17.64 -2.04
C LEU A 39 1.35 -18.54 -1.02
N THR A 40 1.78 -17.95 0.09
CA THR A 40 2.19 -18.62 1.33
C THR A 40 1.92 -17.67 2.51
N HIS A 41 1.46 -18.22 3.63
CA HIS A 41 1.50 -17.54 4.93
C HIS A 41 2.94 -17.56 5.48
N PHE A 42 3.15 -17.00 6.67
CA PHE A 42 4.47 -16.90 7.30
C PHE A 42 5.13 -18.28 7.42
N SER A 43 6.22 -18.45 6.68
CA SER A 43 7.02 -19.66 6.63
C SER A 43 8.50 -19.31 6.54
N ASN A 44 9.35 -20.14 7.16
CA ASN A 44 10.80 -20.12 6.99
C ASN A 44 11.30 -21.29 6.11
N ASP A 45 10.40 -22.11 5.56
CA ASP A 45 10.76 -23.23 4.69
C ASP A 45 11.15 -22.71 3.30
N PRO A 46 12.43 -22.84 2.89
CA PRO A 46 12.89 -22.35 1.58
C PRO A 46 12.12 -22.98 0.41
N SER A 47 11.63 -24.21 0.57
CA SER A 47 10.87 -24.93 -0.46
C SER A 47 9.47 -24.33 -0.64
N GLN A 48 8.79 -24.00 0.47
CA GLN A 48 7.48 -23.34 0.43
C GLN A 48 7.58 -21.94 -0.16
N ILE A 49 8.60 -21.17 0.26
CA ILE A 49 8.85 -19.82 -0.26
C ILE A 49 9.13 -19.87 -1.77
N ALA A 50 10.01 -20.79 -2.22
CA ALA A 50 10.32 -20.96 -3.63
C ALA A 50 9.09 -21.38 -4.45
N ALA A 51 8.28 -22.30 -3.93
CA ALA A 51 7.04 -22.75 -4.57
C ALA A 51 6.02 -21.61 -4.68
N ALA A 52 5.86 -20.79 -3.64
CA ALA A 52 5.01 -19.61 -3.67
C ALA A 52 5.48 -18.59 -4.71
N LEU A 53 6.79 -18.27 -4.75
CA LEU A 53 7.35 -17.37 -5.77
C LEU A 53 7.15 -17.90 -7.19
N ALA A 54 7.27 -19.22 -7.41
CA ALA A 54 7.07 -19.84 -8.72
C ALA A 54 5.63 -19.68 -9.25
N ARG A 55 4.63 -19.43 -8.38
CA ARG A 55 3.24 -19.15 -8.79
C ARG A 55 3.02 -17.72 -9.25
N VAL A 56 3.91 -16.77 -8.91
CA VAL A 56 3.75 -15.33 -9.21
C VAL A 56 3.52 -15.03 -10.70
N PRO A 57 4.21 -15.65 -11.68
CA PRO A 57 4.01 -15.35 -13.09
C PRO A 57 2.56 -15.54 -13.58
N ALA A 58 1.80 -16.45 -12.97
CA ALA A 58 0.41 -16.71 -13.32
C ALA A 58 -0.54 -15.54 -13.01
N PHE A 59 -0.12 -14.63 -12.12
CA PHE A 59 -0.90 -13.46 -11.69
C PHE A 59 -0.52 -12.18 -12.44
N VAL A 60 0.44 -12.25 -13.36
CA VAL A 60 0.86 -11.08 -14.15
C VAL A 60 0.20 -11.12 -15.53
N GLU A 61 -0.72 -10.20 -15.78
CA GLU A 61 -1.48 -10.09 -17.04
C GLU A 61 -0.62 -10.24 -18.30
N LYS A 62 -1.17 -10.90 -19.33
CA LYS A 62 -0.51 -11.01 -20.64
C LYS A 62 -0.49 -9.63 -21.32
N PRO A 63 0.62 -9.24 -21.97
CA PRO A 63 0.80 -7.89 -22.51
C PRO A 63 -0.22 -7.45 -23.59
N ASN A 64 -1.05 -8.35 -24.11
CA ASN A 64 -2.04 -8.06 -25.14
C ASN A 64 -3.32 -7.37 -24.61
N ASN A 65 -3.48 -7.25 -23.29
CA ASN A 65 -4.63 -6.57 -22.66
C ASN A 65 -4.29 -5.17 -22.14
N LEU A 66 -3.08 -4.67 -22.40
CA LEU A 66 -2.72 -3.30 -22.04
C LEU A 66 -3.29 -2.33 -23.08
N PRO A 67 -4.03 -1.28 -22.67
CA PRO A 67 -4.56 -0.30 -23.61
C PRO A 67 -3.42 0.36 -24.39
N SER A 68 -3.64 0.53 -25.68
CA SER A 68 -2.67 1.13 -26.60
C SER A 68 -2.41 2.60 -26.27
N GLU A 69 -1.25 3.14 -26.70
CA GLU A 69 -0.91 4.55 -26.45
C GLU A 69 -1.98 5.52 -26.95
N ASP A 70 -2.66 5.16 -28.04
CA ASP A 70 -3.67 5.99 -28.68
C ASP A 70 -5.01 5.92 -27.94
N GLU A 71 -5.38 4.78 -27.37
CA GLU A 71 -6.57 4.66 -26.51
C GLU A 71 -6.43 5.48 -25.24
N VAL A 72 -5.26 5.44 -24.59
CA VAL A 72 -5.03 6.19 -23.35
C VAL A 72 -5.03 7.70 -23.60
N LYS A 73 -4.45 8.16 -24.73
CA LYS A 73 -4.46 9.59 -25.12
C LYS A 73 -5.87 10.08 -25.41
N ARG A 74 -6.67 9.31 -26.15
CA ARG A 74 -8.08 9.65 -26.45
C ARG A 74 -8.92 9.75 -25.17
N SER A 75 -8.76 8.81 -24.23
CA SER A 75 -9.46 8.85 -22.95
C SER A 75 -9.08 10.06 -22.09
N ALA A 76 -7.80 10.45 -22.10
CA ALA A 76 -7.33 11.64 -21.39
C ALA A 76 -7.81 12.96 -22.02
N GLU A 77 -7.94 13.02 -23.35
CA GLU A 77 -8.51 14.18 -24.05
C GLU A 77 -10.02 14.30 -23.84
N LYS A 78 -10.73 13.17 -23.85
CA LYS A 78 -12.17 13.11 -23.58
C LYS A 78 -12.49 13.58 -22.14
N ALA A 79 -11.69 13.16 -21.16
CA ALA A 79 -11.78 13.62 -19.77
C ALA A 79 -11.47 15.12 -19.59
N LYS A 80 -10.71 15.74 -20.51
CA LYS A 80 -10.51 17.21 -20.53
C LYS A 80 -11.69 17.95 -21.16
N GLN A 81 -12.36 17.36 -22.16
CA GLN A 81 -13.51 17.98 -22.84
C GLN A 81 -14.80 17.91 -22.01
N GLU A 82 -15.01 16.84 -21.24
CA GLU A 82 -16.19 16.70 -20.35
C GLU A 82 -16.12 17.59 -19.10
N ASN A 83 -14.97 18.22 -18.81
CA ASN A 83 -14.70 18.97 -17.57
C ASN A 83 -15.19 20.43 -17.54
N LYS A 84 -16.20 20.78 -18.35
CA LYS A 84 -16.90 22.09 -18.24
C LYS A 84 -18.19 22.03 -17.40
N GLY A 85 -18.48 20.90 -16.75
CA GLY A 85 -19.59 20.75 -15.79
C GLY A 85 -19.23 19.77 -14.67
N LYS A 86 -19.82 19.95 -13.47
CA LYS A 86 -19.64 19.10 -12.27
C LYS A 86 -19.55 17.62 -12.64
N ALA A 87 -18.35 17.03 -12.55
CA ALA A 87 -18.11 15.65 -12.94
C ALA A 87 -18.00 14.73 -11.71
N THR A 88 -18.85 13.70 -11.69
CA THR A 88 -18.65 12.47 -10.91
C THR A 88 -18.04 11.46 -11.87
N VAL A 89 -16.86 10.91 -11.56
CA VAL A 89 -16.24 9.87 -12.38
C VAL A 89 -16.53 8.52 -11.72
N SER A 90 -17.40 7.74 -12.36
CA SER A 90 -17.62 6.32 -12.06
C SER A 90 -16.85 5.51 -13.09
N VAL A 91 -15.85 4.74 -12.66
CA VAL A 91 -15.12 3.82 -13.54
C VAL A 91 -15.58 2.41 -13.18
N GLY A 92 -16.44 1.82 -14.01
CA GLY A 92 -16.80 0.40 -13.93
C GLY A 92 -16.06 -0.38 -15.02
N THR A 93 -15.45 -1.50 -14.66
CA THR A 93 -14.84 -2.48 -15.58
C THR A 93 -15.94 -3.36 -16.18
N GLY A 94 -16.49 -2.96 -17.33
CA GLY A 94 -17.37 -3.78 -18.15
C GLY A 94 -17.02 -3.61 -19.63
N PRO A 95 -17.14 -4.65 -20.47
CA PRO A 95 -16.85 -4.55 -21.90
C PRO A 95 -17.93 -3.71 -22.60
N ASP A 96 -17.51 -2.79 -23.48
CA ASP A 96 -18.38 -2.02 -24.37
C ASP A 96 -19.23 -2.96 -25.24
N PRO A 97 -20.56 -2.80 -25.33
CA PRO A 97 -21.35 -3.49 -26.33
C PRO A 97 -21.25 -2.76 -27.69
N GLU A 98 -20.98 -3.53 -28.75
CA GLU A 98 -21.08 -3.09 -30.14
C GLU A 98 -22.46 -2.47 -30.49
N PRO A 99 -22.54 -1.59 -31.50
CA PRO A 99 -23.76 -0.87 -31.81
C PRO A 99 -24.73 -1.78 -32.58
N SER A 100 -25.91 -2.04 -32.01
CA SER A 100 -27.05 -2.51 -32.80
C SER A 100 -28.28 -1.66 -32.53
N ASP A 101 -28.89 -1.24 -33.63
CA ASP A 101 -30.02 -0.33 -33.69
C ASP A 101 -31.31 -0.92 -33.09
N THR A 102 -32.12 0.00 -32.57
CA THR A 102 -33.58 -0.07 -32.37
C THR A 102 -34.13 -0.73 -31.08
N LYS A 103 -34.61 0.16 -30.20
CA LYS A 103 -35.93 0.21 -29.52
C LYS A 103 -35.81 0.49 -28.02
N VAL A 104 -36.36 1.65 -27.69
CA VAL A 104 -36.61 2.23 -26.37
C VAL A 104 -37.12 1.17 -25.38
N ALA A 105 -36.29 0.82 -24.39
CA ALA A 105 -36.70 0.17 -23.16
C ALA A 105 -36.23 1.01 -21.97
N LYS A 106 -37.16 1.23 -21.05
CA LYS A 106 -37.07 2.11 -19.87
C LYS A 106 -35.74 2.01 -19.13
N ALA A 107 -35.20 3.18 -18.79
CA ALA A 107 -34.08 3.37 -17.87
C ALA A 107 -34.26 2.54 -16.59
N LYS A 108 -33.32 1.61 -16.36
CA LYS A 108 -33.08 1.02 -15.04
C LYS A 108 -32.47 2.09 -14.14
N LYS A 109 -32.99 2.20 -12.91
CA LYS A 109 -32.50 3.11 -11.87
C LYS A 109 -31.05 2.76 -11.46
N PRO A 110 -30.25 3.73 -10.96
CA PRO A 110 -28.84 3.53 -10.63
C PRO A 110 -28.59 2.97 -9.21
N ASP A 111 -29.50 2.15 -8.65
CA ASP A 111 -29.41 1.70 -7.23
C ASP A 111 -29.11 0.20 -7.06
N ASP A 112 -28.94 -0.57 -8.15
CA ASP A 112 -28.81 -2.04 -8.10
C ASP A 112 -27.39 -2.56 -7.78
N ASN A 113 -26.39 -1.69 -7.63
CA ASN A 113 -24.98 -2.10 -7.43
C ASN A 113 -24.44 -1.86 -6.00
N LYS A 114 -25.29 -1.53 -5.02
CA LYS A 114 -24.83 -1.47 -3.63
C LYS A 114 -24.54 -2.89 -3.12
N PRO A 115 -23.34 -3.16 -2.55
CA PRO A 115 -23.04 -4.45 -1.97
C PRO A 115 -24.07 -4.78 -0.89
N LYS A 116 -24.56 -6.01 -0.90
CA LYS A 116 -25.53 -6.45 0.09
C LYS A 116 -24.90 -6.39 1.48
N PRO A 117 -25.64 -6.02 2.54
CA PRO A 117 -25.09 -5.93 3.90
C PRO A 117 -24.39 -7.22 4.37
N GLU A 118 -24.87 -8.37 3.90
CA GLU A 118 -24.33 -9.70 4.20
C GLU A 118 -22.94 -9.96 3.59
N ASP A 119 -22.52 -9.19 2.58
CA ASP A 119 -21.24 -9.34 1.90
C ASP A 119 -20.17 -8.38 2.44
N ILE A 120 -20.54 -7.44 3.31
CA ILE A 120 -19.65 -6.44 3.90
C ILE A 120 -18.94 -7.01 5.12
N VAL A 121 -17.61 -7.00 5.09
CA VAL A 121 -16.75 -7.38 6.22
C VAL A 121 -16.47 -6.17 7.11
N GLU A 122 -16.10 -5.06 6.49
CA GLU A 122 -15.64 -3.87 7.21
C GLU A 122 -16.02 -2.61 6.43
N THR A 123 -16.42 -1.55 7.14
CA THR A 123 -16.57 -0.23 6.55
C THR A 123 -15.79 0.78 7.37
N GLU A 124 -14.82 1.43 6.74
CA GLU A 124 -13.96 2.45 7.34
C GLU A 124 -14.32 3.82 6.74
N THR A 125 -14.38 4.85 7.58
CA THR A 125 -14.59 6.23 7.14
C THR A 125 -13.40 7.09 7.55
N ILE A 126 -12.65 7.55 6.55
CA ILE A 126 -11.40 8.29 6.72
C ILE A 126 -11.68 9.75 6.42
N ARG A 127 -11.51 10.63 7.42
CA ARG A 127 -11.68 12.08 7.25
C ARG A 127 -10.36 12.76 6.95
N GLY A 128 -10.31 13.44 5.81
CA GLY A 128 -9.20 14.28 5.39
C GLY A 128 -9.19 15.65 6.09
N LYS A 129 -8.00 16.26 6.14
CA LYS A 129 -7.77 17.59 6.75
C LYS A 129 -8.53 18.73 6.06
N ASN A 130 -8.91 18.54 4.79
CA ASN A 130 -9.69 19.46 3.97
C ASN A 130 -11.20 19.21 4.07
N GLY A 131 -11.66 18.38 5.01
CA GLY A 131 -13.06 17.99 5.16
C GLY A 131 -13.54 16.94 4.16
N ALA A 132 -12.69 16.48 3.23
CA ALA A 132 -13.03 15.36 2.37
C ALA A 132 -13.16 14.07 3.20
N VAL A 133 -13.98 13.15 2.74
CA VAL A 133 -14.26 11.88 3.41
C VAL A 133 -14.07 10.75 2.39
N VAL A 134 -13.25 9.78 2.74
CA VAL A 134 -13.13 8.51 1.99
C VAL A 134 -13.84 7.44 2.79
N THR A 135 -14.86 6.83 2.21
CA THR A 135 -15.50 5.63 2.74
C THR A 135 -14.95 4.43 1.99
N ARG A 136 -14.46 3.46 2.76
CA ARG A 136 -13.89 2.22 2.28
C ARG A 136 -14.76 1.08 2.77
N THR A 137 -15.21 0.21 1.88
CA THR A 137 -16.00 -0.96 2.24
C THR A 137 -15.27 -2.20 1.74
N VAL A 138 -14.84 -3.06 2.67
CA VAL A 138 -14.17 -4.33 2.38
C VAL A 138 -15.24 -5.41 2.32
N LEU A 139 -15.27 -6.17 1.23
CA LEU A 139 -16.20 -7.27 1.03
C LEU A 139 -15.57 -8.62 1.42
N LYS A 140 -16.42 -9.65 1.56
CA LYS A 140 -16.01 -11.01 1.97
C LYS A 140 -15.02 -11.68 1.03
N ASP A 141 -15.08 -11.34 -0.25
CA ASP A 141 -14.14 -11.84 -1.26
C ASP A 141 -12.80 -11.08 -1.26
N GLY A 142 -12.66 -10.06 -0.40
CA GLY A 142 -11.49 -9.22 -0.26
C GLY A 142 -11.50 -7.97 -1.13
N SER A 143 -12.46 -7.81 -2.05
CA SER A 143 -12.59 -6.60 -2.86
C SER A 143 -12.88 -5.38 -1.99
N VAL A 144 -12.57 -4.20 -2.52
CA VAL A 144 -12.71 -2.94 -1.78
C VAL A 144 -13.42 -1.92 -2.66
N ASN A 145 -14.55 -1.43 -2.16
CA ASN A 145 -15.24 -0.30 -2.75
C ASN A 145 -14.77 0.99 -2.05
N LEU A 146 -14.37 1.98 -2.84
CA LEU A 146 -13.89 3.26 -2.36
C LEU A 146 -14.80 4.38 -2.88
N LYS A 147 -15.29 5.18 -1.95
CA LYS A 147 -16.10 6.36 -2.25
C LYS A 147 -15.48 7.59 -1.62
N ARG A 148 -15.22 8.61 -2.43
CA ARG A 148 -14.69 9.89 -1.95
C ARG A 148 -15.69 11.01 -2.12
N VAL A 149 -16.01 11.65 -1.00
CA VAL A 149 -16.85 12.84 -0.91
C VAL A 149 -15.97 14.04 -0.56
N ASN A 150 -16.15 15.19 -1.22
CA ASN A 150 -15.41 16.40 -0.87
C ASN A 150 -15.98 17.09 0.38
N GLY A 151 -15.30 18.11 0.91
CA GLY A 151 -15.75 18.86 2.09
C GLY A 151 -17.11 19.56 1.95
N SER A 152 -17.64 19.67 0.73
CA SER A 152 -18.98 20.20 0.46
C SER A 152 -20.06 19.11 0.34
N GLY A 153 -19.72 17.84 0.59
CA GLY A 153 -20.66 16.72 0.55
C GLY A 153 -20.92 16.12 -0.84
N ASN A 154 -20.21 16.55 -1.89
CA ASN A 154 -20.39 15.98 -3.23
C ASN A 154 -19.48 14.78 -3.45
N VAL A 155 -20.02 13.69 -4.02
CA VAL A 155 -19.23 12.54 -4.47
C VAL A 155 -18.34 12.99 -5.62
N THR A 156 -17.03 12.82 -5.43
CA THR A 156 -16.00 13.20 -6.41
C THR A 156 -15.51 12.01 -7.20
N ILE A 157 -15.34 10.86 -6.55
CA ILE A 157 -14.89 9.61 -7.17
C ILE A 157 -15.56 8.44 -6.46
N GLU A 158 -15.99 7.45 -7.24
CA GLU A 158 -16.45 6.16 -6.77
C GLU A 158 -15.75 5.08 -7.60
N PHE A 159 -15.09 4.17 -6.89
CA PHE A 159 -14.37 3.05 -7.44
C PHE A 159 -14.96 1.80 -6.83
N ASP A 160 -15.47 0.92 -7.68
CA ASP A 160 -15.91 -0.41 -7.29
C ASP A 160 -14.77 -1.39 -7.58
N ASP A 161 -14.55 -2.34 -6.67
CA ASP A 161 -13.56 -3.41 -6.82
C ASP A 161 -12.13 -2.93 -7.14
N VAL A 162 -11.62 -1.95 -6.38
CA VAL A 162 -10.24 -1.47 -6.55
C VAL A 162 -9.33 -2.07 -5.49
N TYR A 163 -8.36 -2.84 -5.94
CA TYR A 163 -7.32 -3.37 -5.07
C TYR A 163 -6.19 -2.35 -4.87
N ASP A 164 -6.28 -1.60 -3.77
CA ASP A 164 -5.29 -0.58 -3.43
C ASP A 164 -4.20 -1.08 -2.47
N MET A 165 -3.01 -0.49 -2.59
CA MET A 165 -1.85 -0.74 -1.72
C MET A 165 -2.22 -0.66 -0.23
N ALA A 166 -3.17 0.20 0.11
CA ALA A 166 -3.61 0.45 1.47
C ALA A 166 -4.41 -0.72 2.07
N ALA A 167 -5.20 -1.45 1.28
CA ALA A 167 -5.84 -2.68 1.71
C ALA A 167 -4.82 -3.82 1.90
N ALA A 168 -3.87 -3.96 0.98
CA ALA A 168 -2.79 -4.93 1.10
C ALA A 168 -1.94 -4.71 2.36
N VAL A 169 -1.62 -3.44 2.68
CA VAL A 169 -0.91 -3.10 3.92
C VAL A 169 -1.74 -3.46 5.15
N ARG A 170 -3.02 -3.07 5.19
CA ARG A 170 -3.93 -3.43 6.30
C ARG A 170 -3.98 -4.94 6.53
N GLU A 171 -4.19 -5.71 5.47
CA GLU A 171 -4.26 -7.16 5.53
C GLU A 171 -2.96 -7.78 6.03
N ALA A 172 -1.82 -7.35 5.49
CA ALA A 172 -0.50 -7.83 5.93
C ALA A 172 -0.22 -7.48 7.40
N THR A 173 -0.52 -6.26 7.84
CA THR A 173 -0.35 -5.87 9.26
C THR A 173 -1.26 -6.66 10.19
N ARG A 174 -2.51 -6.92 9.78
CA ARG A 174 -3.48 -7.71 10.55
C ARG A 174 -3.04 -9.17 10.66
N ALA A 175 -2.64 -9.78 9.55
CA ALA A 175 -2.11 -11.14 9.54
C ALA A 175 -0.87 -11.27 10.44
N ALA A 176 0.07 -10.32 10.35
CA ALA A 176 1.24 -10.31 11.22
C ALA A 176 0.87 -10.17 12.71
N ALA A 177 -0.05 -9.27 13.05
CA ALA A 177 -0.48 -9.09 14.44
C ALA A 177 -1.18 -10.35 15.01
N GLN A 178 -1.94 -11.07 14.18
CA GLN A 178 -2.66 -12.27 14.59
C GLN A 178 -1.75 -13.49 14.68
N GLU A 179 -0.91 -13.70 13.66
CA GLU A 179 -0.10 -14.90 13.54
C GLU A 179 1.25 -14.77 14.26
N ARG A 180 1.80 -13.55 14.36
CA ARG A 180 3.14 -13.24 14.91
C ARG A 180 3.11 -11.97 15.80
N PRO A 181 2.33 -11.97 16.90
CA PRO A 181 2.13 -10.79 17.75
C PRO A 181 3.41 -10.23 18.39
N ASN A 182 4.46 -11.05 18.54
CA ASN A 182 5.73 -10.66 19.16
C ASN A 182 6.82 -10.31 18.13
N SER A 183 6.47 -10.25 16.85
CA SER A 183 7.40 -9.94 15.76
C SER A 183 7.19 -8.52 15.25
N GLN A 184 8.26 -7.89 14.75
CA GLN A 184 8.15 -6.63 14.03
C GLN A 184 7.90 -6.91 12.54
N PRO A 185 6.71 -6.57 11.98
CA PRO A 185 6.44 -6.84 10.58
C PRO A 185 7.21 -5.87 9.67
N ALA A 186 7.87 -6.43 8.66
CA ALA A 186 8.46 -5.70 7.54
C ALA A 186 7.73 -6.05 6.24
N ILE A 187 7.02 -5.08 5.67
CA ILE A 187 6.29 -5.23 4.42
C ILE A 187 7.21 -4.80 3.28
N ILE A 188 7.29 -5.59 2.22
CA ILE A 188 8.07 -5.26 1.01
C ILE A 188 7.11 -5.18 -0.18
N TRP A 189 6.81 -3.97 -0.62
CA TRP A 189 5.94 -3.71 -1.75
C TRP A 189 6.72 -3.72 -3.06
N LEU A 190 6.43 -4.71 -3.91
CA LEU A 190 7.07 -4.87 -5.21
C LEU A 190 6.11 -4.42 -6.32
N SER A 191 6.42 -3.30 -6.99
CA SER A 191 5.56 -2.76 -8.05
C SER A 191 6.36 -2.04 -9.13
N ASP A 192 5.68 -1.62 -10.19
CA ASP A 192 6.20 -0.71 -11.22
C ASP A 192 6.18 0.77 -10.79
N GLY A 193 5.76 1.05 -9.55
CA GLY A 193 5.69 2.38 -8.97
C GLY A 193 4.36 3.10 -9.19
N ILE A 194 3.43 2.53 -9.96
CA ILE A 194 2.06 3.04 -10.07
C ILE A 194 1.22 2.38 -8.99
N ALA A 195 0.76 3.19 -8.03
CA ALA A 195 -0.10 2.74 -6.94
C ALA A 195 -1.07 3.88 -6.61
N PRO A 196 -2.19 4.00 -7.35
CA PRO A 196 -3.20 5.01 -7.10
C PRO A 196 -3.74 4.85 -5.68
N ILE A 197 -3.74 5.94 -4.92
CA ILE A 197 -4.26 5.96 -3.56
C ILE A 197 -4.74 7.37 -3.22
N PHE A 198 -5.90 7.51 -2.59
CA PHE A 198 -6.36 8.79 -2.08
C PHE A 198 -5.41 9.34 -1.02
N TYR A 199 -5.25 10.66 -0.95
CA TYR A 199 -4.36 11.26 0.04
C TYR A 199 -4.80 10.95 1.48
N GLU A 200 -6.11 10.96 1.72
CA GLU A 200 -6.70 10.62 3.01
C GLU A 200 -6.36 9.18 3.42
N ASP A 201 -6.47 8.24 2.48
CA ASP A 201 -6.19 6.82 2.72
C ASP A 201 -4.69 6.52 2.84
N ARG A 202 -3.85 7.21 2.06
CA ARG A 202 -2.40 7.16 2.21
C ARG A 202 -1.98 7.61 3.59
N ASP A 203 -2.54 8.73 4.05
CA ASP A 203 -2.20 9.30 5.36
C ASP A 203 -2.70 8.38 6.49
N ALA A 204 -3.87 7.74 6.34
CA ALA A 204 -4.36 6.73 7.28
C ALA A 204 -3.48 5.47 7.29
N THR A 205 -3.07 4.98 6.11
CA THR A 205 -2.15 3.85 5.97
C THR A 205 -0.78 4.15 6.60
N GLU A 206 -0.31 5.40 6.49
CA GLU A 206 0.90 5.86 7.17
C GLU A 206 0.75 5.79 8.69
N GLN A 207 -0.38 6.26 9.23
CA GLN A 207 -0.65 6.14 10.67
C GLN A 207 -0.72 4.68 11.11
N LEU A 208 -1.42 3.82 10.36
CA LEU A 208 -1.47 2.39 10.63
C LEU A 208 -0.08 1.78 10.75
N LEU A 209 0.82 2.05 9.80
CA LEU A 209 2.19 1.55 9.84
C LEU A 209 2.94 2.05 11.09
N ILE A 210 2.71 3.30 11.50
CA ILE A 210 3.30 3.87 12.72
C ILE A 210 2.77 3.14 13.97
N HIS A 211 1.44 3.07 14.12
CA HIS A 211 0.79 2.47 15.29
C HIS A 211 1.03 0.97 15.43
N SER A 212 1.08 0.22 14.31
CA SER A 212 1.32 -1.23 14.31
C SER A 212 2.80 -1.62 14.45
N ASN A 213 3.68 -0.66 14.69
CA ASN A 213 5.13 -0.87 14.67
C ASN A 213 5.67 -1.51 13.35
N ALA A 214 4.92 -1.40 12.25
CA ALA A 214 5.26 -2.00 10.98
C ALA A 214 6.18 -1.11 10.14
N ILE A 215 7.13 -1.75 9.44
CA ILE A 215 8.05 -1.08 8.52
C ILE A 215 7.62 -1.39 7.09
N PHE A 216 7.38 -0.35 6.30
CA PHE A 216 7.08 -0.51 4.88
C PHE A 216 8.34 -0.27 4.06
N ASN A 217 8.62 -1.14 3.10
CA ASN A 217 9.69 -1.00 2.15
C ASN A 217 9.12 -1.13 0.74
N SER A 218 9.83 -0.63 -0.26
CA SER A 218 9.43 -0.82 -1.64
C SER A 218 10.59 -1.22 -2.53
N LEU A 219 10.32 -2.17 -3.43
CA LEU A 219 11.13 -2.50 -4.58
C LEU A 219 10.35 -1.98 -5.80
N THR A 220 10.79 -0.86 -6.34
CA THR A 220 10.09 -0.17 -7.44
C THR A 220 10.83 -0.36 -8.74
N VAL A 221 10.17 -0.94 -9.74
CA VAL A 221 10.71 -1.01 -11.10
C VAL A 221 10.63 0.38 -11.74
N ASP A 222 11.63 0.75 -12.55
CA ASP A 222 11.51 1.96 -13.36
C ASP A 222 10.26 1.88 -14.25
N LEU A 223 9.40 2.91 -14.14
CA LEU A 223 8.25 3.08 -15.02
C LEU A 223 8.69 2.96 -16.48
N ARG A 224 7.92 2.23 -17.28
CA ARG A 224 8.12 2.20 -18.73
C ARG A 224 8.12 3.62 -19.28
N THR A 225 8.93 3.85 -20.31
CA THR A 225 9.11 5.17 -20.96
C THR A 225 7.76 5.82 -21.31
N LEU A 226 6.81 5.04 -21.82
CA LEU A 226 5.44 5.48 -22.11
C LEU A 226 4.73 6.11 -20.89
N PHE A 227 4.76 5.46 -19.73
CA PHE A 227 4.15 6.04 -18.52
C PHE A 227 4.88 7.31 -18.08
N LYS A 228 6.22 7.35 -18.19
CA LYS A 228 6.99 8.57 -17.93
C LYS A 228 6.56 9.74 -18.83
N PHE A 229 6.19 9.47 -20.08
CA PHE A 229 5.64 10.46 -21.01
C PHE A 229 4.21 10.92 -20.66
N LEU A 230 3.39 10.06 -20.04
CA LEU A 230 2.02 10.37 -19.65
C LEU A 230 1.92 11.09 -18.29
N LEU A 231 2.93 10.94 -17.42
CA LEU A 231 2.95 11.55 -16.08
C LEU A 231 2.72 13.08 -16.05
N PRO A 232 3.28 13.90 -16.95
CA PRO A 232 3.04 15.35 -16.95
C PRO A 232 1.57 15.73 -17.18
N PHE A 233 0.80 14.87 -17.86
CA PHE A 233 -0.61 15.10 -18.16
C PHE A 233 -1.55 14.49 -17.11
N GLY A 234 -1.22 13.31 -16.58
CA GLY A 234 -2.04 12.62 -15.57
C GLY A 234 -1.88 13.17 -14.15
N LYS A 235 -0.68 13.66 -13.77
CA LYS A 235 -0.40 14.13 -12.39
C LYS A 235 -1.26 15.32 -11.96
N PRO A 236 -1.45 16.39 -12.77
CA PRO A 236 -2.28 17.52 -12.36
C PRO A 236 -3.75 17.10 -12.14
N VAL A 237 -4.27 16.23 -13.01
CA VAL A 237 -5.64 15.74 -12.94
C VAL A 237 -5.85 14.87 -11.70
N ALA A 238 -4.97 13.89 -11.46
CA ALA A 238 -5.05 13.05 -10.26
C ALA A 238 -4.84 13.83 -8.96
N GLY A 239 -3.88 14.76 -8.94
CA GLY A 239 -3.65 15.63 -7.79
C GLY A 239 -4.86 16.49 -7.46
N TRP A 240 -5.54 17.04 -8.47
CA TRP A 240 -6.80 17.78 -8.30
C TRP A 240 -7.92 16.88 -7.76
N MET A 241 -7.97 15.62 -8.21
CA MET A 241 -8.89 14.60 -7.72
C MET A 241 -8.56 14.07 -6.31
N GLY A 242 -7.46 14.51 -5.69
CA GLY A 242 -7.02 14.04 -4.37
C GLY A 242 -6.38 12.65 -4.38
N VAL A 243 -5.97 12.16 -5.55
CA VAL A 243 -5.33 10.85 -5.75
C VAL A 243 -3.84 11.04 -5.98
N SER A 244 -3.04 10.27 -5.26
CA SER A 244 -1.61 10.10 -5.52
C SER A 244 -1.39 8.89 -6.43
N LEU A 245 -0.94 9.12 -7.67
CA LEU A 245 -0.67 8.04 -8.63
C LEU A 245 0.70 7.37 -8.46
N TYR A 246 1.69 8.13 -7.98
CA TYR A 246 3.09 7.69 -7.85
C TYR A 246 3.71 8.30 -6.59
N GLY A 247 4.67 7.59 -6.01
CA GLY A 247 5.49 8.09 -4.89
C GLY A 247 4.89 7.79 -3.51
N SER A 248 3.65 7.30 -3.44
CA SER A 248 3.02 6.86 -2.19
C SER A 248 3.83 5.76 -1.51
N ALA A 249 4.24 4.72 -2.23
CA ALA A 249 5.09 3.65 -1.70
C ALA A 249 6.41 4.20 -1.13
N LYS A 250 7.06 5.14 -1.84
CA LYS A 250 8.28 5.81 -1.36
C LYS A 250 8.01 6.60 -0.07
N ARG A 251 6.91 7.35 0.00
CA ARG A 251 6.54 8.12 1.19
C ARG A 251 6.24 7.22 2.38
N LEU A 252 5.46 6.15 2.18
CA LEU A 252 5.18 5.17 3.23
C LEU A 252 6.47 4.52 3.72
N ALA A 253 7.39 4.20 2.81
CA ALA A 253 8.68 3.65 3.19
C ALA A 253 9.48 4.62 4.06
N GLN A 254 9.66 5.86 3.60
CA GLN A 254 10.38 6.89 4.35
C GLN A 254 9.76 7.16 5.73
N ASN A 255 8.43 7.30 5.81
CA ASN A 255 7.77 7.70 7.06
C ASN A 255 7.65 6.54 8.06
N SER A 256 7.63 5.29 7.59
CA SER A 256 7.70 4.09 8.43
C SER A 256 9.12 3.71 8.84
N GLY A 257 10.14 4.43 8.35
CA GLY A 257 11.55 4.13 8.59
C GLY A 257 12.08 2.96 7.74
N GLY A 258 11.37 2.56 6.70
CA GLY A 258 11.85 1.60 5.70
C GLY A 258 12.56 2.26 4.53
N GLU A 259 12.79 1.48 3.47
CA GLU A 259 13.58 1.88 2.31
C GLU A 259 12.79 1.76 1.00
N ALA A 260 13.02 2.72 0.09
CA ALA A 260 12.52 2.66 -1.27
C ALA A 260 13.67 2.40 -2.25
N VAL A 261 13.79 1.16 -2.69
CA VAL A 261 14.85 0.67 -3.58
C VAL A 261 14.31 0.60 -5.01
N ARG A 262 15.09 1.12 -5.96
CA ARG A 262 14.80 0.99 -7.40
C ARG A 262 15.45 -0.26 -7.97
N VAL A 263 14.72 -1.00 -8.80
CA VAL A 263 15.20 -2.23 -9.43
C VAL A 263 14.96 -2.20 -10.93
N ASN A 264 16.01 -2.31 -11.74
CA ASN A 264 15.91 -2.10 -13.19
C ASN A 264 16.27 -3.37 -13.97
N ARG A 265 17.29 -4.08 -13.52
CA ARG A 265 17.79 -5.31 -14.13
C ARG A 265 17.52 -6.50 -13.20
N THR A 266 17.58 -7.72 -13.75
CA THR A 266 17.36 -8.97 -13.00
C THR A 266 18.20 -9.03 -11.72
N SER A 267 19.48 -8.65 -11.79
CA SER A 267 20.40 -8.62 -10.66
C SER A 267 19.94 -7.71 -9.52
N ASP A 268 19.18 -6.66 -9.84
CA ASP A 268 18.82 -5.62 -8.89
C ASP A 268 17.72 -6.10 -7.93
N TYR A 269 16.93 -7.11 -8.30
CA TYR A 269 15.84 -7.63 -7.47
C TYR A 269 16.38 -8.36 -6.23
N GLY A 270 17.27 -9.32 -6.44
CA GLY A 270 17.94 -10.02 -5.34
C GLY A 270 18.80 -9.05 -4.52
N ALA A 271 19.59 -8.20 -5.17
CA ALA A 271 20.44 -7.24 -4.48
C ALA A 271 19.63 -6.21 -3.66
N GLY A 272 18.52 -5.71 -4.21
CA GLY A 272 17.64 -4.77 -3.53
C GLY A 272 16.92 -5.40 -2.34
N LEU A 273 16.44 -6.63 -2.49
CA LEU A 273 15.85 -7.39 -1.39
C LEU A 273 16.88 -7.66 -0.28
N ALA A 274 18.09 -8.08 -0.66
CA ALA A 274 19.18 -8.31 0.28
C ALA A 274 19.58 -7.01 1.01
N LYS A 275 19.56 -5.87 0.32
CA LYS A 275 19.81 -4.56 0.94
C LYS A 275 18.74 -4.25 2.00
N ILE A 276 17.46 -4.42 1.66
CA ILE A 276 16.35 -4.17 2.60
C ILE A 276 16.50 -5.07 3.84
N ILE A 277 16.69 -6.38 3.65
CA ILE A 277 16.85 -7.34 4.75
C ILE A 277 18.08 -7.01 5.60
N GLY A 278 19.23 -6.76 4.96
CA GLY A 278 20.45 -6.37 5.67
C GLY A 278 20.25 -5.11 6.51
N ASN A 279 19.58 -4.10 5.95
CA ASN A 279 19.25 -2.86 6.64
C ASN A 279 18.21 -3.07 7.76
N LEU A 280 17.35 -4.09 7.71
CA LEU A 280 16.47 -4.44 8.82
C LEU A 280 17.27 -5.09 9.96
N THR A 281 18.16 -6.03 9.64
CA THR A 281 19.00 -6.72 10.63
C THR A 281 20.05 -5.82 11.30
N ALA A 282 20.48 -4.75 10.63
CA ALA A 282 21.48 -3.81 11.15
C ALA A 282 20.89 -2.67 11.99
N ARG A 283 19.57 -2.66 12.25
CA ARG A 283 18.91 -1.58 13.00
C ARG A 283 19.17 -1.70 14.50
N TYR A 284 19.61 -0.60 15.07
CA TYR A 284 19.53 -0.35 16.50
C TYR A 284 18.25 0.43 16.77
N SER A 285 17.29 -0.21 17.44
CA SER A 285 16.07 0.46 17.88
C SER A 285 16.32 1.12 19.22
N LEU A 286 16.17 2.45 19.27
CA LEU A 286 16.14 3.21 20.50
C LEU A 286 14.68 3.49 20.83
N GLY A 287 14.20 2.90 21.92
CA GLY A 287 12.88 3.17 22.47
C GLY A 287 12.93 4.36 23.42
N PHE A 288 11.91 5.20 23.35
CA PHE A 288 11.69 6.28 24.30
C PHE A 288 10.33 6.03 24.94
N THR A 289 10.29 6.05 26.27
CA THR A 289 9.05 6.05 27.03
C THR A 289 8.86 7.43 27.62
N LEU A 290 7.60 7.81 27.83
CA LEU A 290 7.26 8.96 28.65
C LEU A 290 7.77 8.73 30.08
N GLY A 291 8.24 9.78 30.72
CA GLY A 291 8.53 9.75 32.15
C GLY A 291 7.26 9.56 32.98
N GLU A 292 7.38 9.12 34.24
CA GLU A 292 6.24 8.84 35.14
C GLU A 292 5.26 10.02 35.30
N GLN A 293 5.73 11.25 35.09
CA GLN A 293 4.94 12.49 35.22
C GLN A 293 4.53 13.09 33.86
N GLU A 294 4.99 12.51 32.75
CA GLU A 294 4.66 12.98 31.42
C GLU A 294 3.36 12.32 30.94
N LYS A 295 2.38 13.15 30.58
CA LYS A 295 1.12 12.67 30.00
C LYS A 295 1.30 12.43 28.51
N ASP A 296 0.81 11.30 28.05
CA ASP A 296 0.61 11.06 26.62
C ASP A 296 -0.45 12.03 26.10
N ASP A 297 0.00 13.05 25.37
CA ASP A 297 -0.85 14.06 24.73
C ASP A 297 -1.33 13.62 23.33
N GLY A 298 -1.00 12.39 22.91
CA GLY A 298 -1.34 11.83 21.61
C GLY A 298 -0.63 12.51 20.44
N ARG A 299 0.43 13.29 20.70
CA ARG A 299 1.18 14.02 19.67
C ARG A 299 2.59 13.45 19.49
N LEU A 300 3.15 13.71 18.32
CA LEU A 300 4.55 13.39 18.05
C LEU A 300 5.44 14.47 18.66
N HIS A 301 6.40 14.05 19.48
CA HIS A 301 7.42 14.91 20.08
C HIS A 301 8.71 14.87 19.27
N GLU A 302 9.44 15.99 19.22
CA GLU A 302 10.71 16.05 18.52
C GLU A 302 11.80 15.30 19.28
N LEU A 303 12.51 14.42 18.57
CA LEU A 303 13.66 13.70 19.10
C LEU A 303 14.92 14.06 18.30
N ALA A 304 15.89 14.68 18.98
CA ALA A 304 17.20 14.99 18.40
C ALA A 304 18.25 13.95 18.81
N ILE A 305 18.76 13.18 17.85
CA ILE A 305 19.80 12.17 18.06
C ILE A 305 21.14 12.65 17.49
N ARG A 306 22.21 12.58 18.28
CA ARG A 306 23.59 12.81 17.82
C ARG A 306 24.35 11.49 17.83
N VAL A 307 24.82 11.06 16.66
CA VAL A 307 25.55 9.78 16.52
C VAL A 307 27.04 10.03 16.32
N LYS A 308 27.87 9.34 17.10
CA LYS A 308 29.32 9.30 16.93
C LYS A 308 29.76 7.85 16.71
N ALA A 309 29.99 7.46 15.45
CA ALA A 309 30.50 6.13 15.11
C ALA A 309 31.98 6.21 14.76
N LEU A 310 32.82 5.59 15.56
CA LEU A 310 34.25 5.46 15.31
C LEU A 310 34.56 4.02 14.86
N ASP A 311 35.51 3.84 13.94
CA ASP A 311 36.06 2.52 13.64
C ASP A 311 37.06 2.06 14.71
N ALA A 312 37.59 0.84 14.57
CA ALA A 312 38.58 0.28 15.49
C ALA A 312 39.89 1.09 15.58
N LYS A 313 40.10 2.04 14.67
CA LYS A 313 41.25 2.95 14.62
C LYS A 313 40.89 4.37 15.11
N GLY A 314 39.69 4.56 15.66
CA GLY A 314 39.21 5.85 16.16
C GLY A 314 38.77 6.84 15.08
N LYS A 315 38.65 6.42 13.81
CA LYS A 315 38.22 7.29 12.70
C LYS A 315 36.70 7.29 12.56
N THR A 316 36.12 8.48 12.37
CA THR A 316 34.67 8.63 12.15
C THR A 316 34.22 7.89 10.89
N ARG A 317 33.23 7.01 11.04
CA ARG A 317 32.57 6.34 9.92
C ARG A 317 31.55 7.27 9.27
N LYS A 318 31.40 7.16 7.94
CA LYS A 318 30.24 7.72 7.25
C LYS A 318 29.03 6.86 7.59
N LEU A 319 27.98 7.50 8.10
CA LEU A 319 26.72 6.84 8.43
C LEU A 319 25.63 7.32 7.47
N GLU A 320 24.78 6.40 7.06
CA GLU A 320 23.46 6.73 6.51
C GLU A 320 22.48 6.75 7.68
N VAL A 321 21.80 7.87 7.88
CA VAL A 321 20.79 8.01 8.94
C VAL A 321 19.42 7.96 8.28
N SER A 322 18.61 6.99 8.69
CA SER A 322 17.19 6.91 8.34
C SER A 322 16.38 7.07 9.62
N THR A 323 15.29 7.84 9.54
CA THR A 323 14.40 8.09 10.67
C THR A 323 12.98 7.66 10.33
N ARG A 324 12.32 7.06 11.32
CA ARG A 324 10.88 6.85 11.31
C ARG A 324 10.19 8.12 11.79
N ARG A 325 9.01 8.41 11.25
CA ARG A 325 8.24 9.62 11.62
C ARG A 325 7.86 9.66 13.10
N GLY A 326 7.66 8.49 13.73
CA GLY A 326 7.35 8.38 15.15
C GLY A 326 7.26 6.94 15.61
N TYR A 327 7.24 6.75 16.92
CA TYR A 327 6.90 5.50 17.57
C TYR A 327 5.61 5.71 18.35
N PHE A 328 4.76 4.69 18.36
CA PHE A 328 3.59 4.65 19.20
C PHE A 328 3.82 3.56 20.25
N MET A 329 3.74 3.91 21.52
CA MET A 329 3.67 2.92 22.59
C MET A 329 2.21 2.49 22.76
N PRO A 330 1.89 1.20 22.61
CA PRO A 330 0.60 0.70 23.03
C PRO A 330 0.42 1.01 24.52
N LYS A 331 -0.76 1.49 24.90
CA LYS A 331 -1.10 1.60 26.33
C LYS A 331 -1.30 0.19 26.84
N ASP A 332 -0.65 -0.16 27.95
CA ASP A 332 -0.90 -1.45 28.58
C ASP A 332 -2.39 -1.53 28.95
N THR A 333 -3.05 -2.60 28.50
CA THR A 333 -4.48 -2.86 28.75
C THR A 333 -4.83 -2.99 30.24
N SER A 334 -3.82 -3.05 31.11
CA SER A 334 -3.99 -2.97 32.56
C SER A 334 -4.53 -1.61 33.03
N ASP A 335 -4.19 -0.52 32.34
CA ASP A 335 -4.62 0.83 32.75
C ASP A 335 -6.05 1.14 32.31
N GLU A 336 -6.51 0.55 31.22
CA GLU A 336 -7.87 0.74 30.70
C GLU A 336 -8.91 -0.05 31.54
N THR A 337 -8.48 -1.18 32.14
CA THR A 337 -9.32 -1.97 33.05
C THR A 337 -9.41 -1.34 34.44
N ALA A 338 -8.34 -0.69 34.91
CA ALA A 338 -8.33 0.04 36.18
C ALA A 338 -9.14 1.34 36.13
N ALA A 339 -9.14 2.06 34.99
CA ALA A 339 -9.92 3.28 34.81
C ALA A 339 -11.45 3.03 34.78
N ASN A 340 -11.89 1.87 34.30
CA ASN A 340 -13.32 1.50 34.27
C ASN A 340 -13.84 0.88 35.58
N GLN A 341 -12.98 0.64 36.57
CA GLN A 341 -13.38 0.17 37.91
C GLN A 341 -13.46 1.29 38.97
N LEU A 342 -13.12 2.53 38.60
CA LEU A 342 -13.13 3.69 39.51
C LEU A 342 -14.10 4.81 39.09
N ALA A 343 -15.07 4.51 38.23
CA ALA A 343 -16.21 5.40 38.00
C ALA A 343 -17.40 4.94 38.87
N PRO A 344 -17.86 5.74 39.86
CA PRO A 344 -19.07 5.45 40.62
C PRO A 344 -20.34 5.57 39.80
#